data_AF-A0A2A4MSV8-F1
#
_entry.id   AF-A0A2A4MSV8-F1
#
_cell.length_a   1.000
_cell.length_b   1.000
_cell.length_c   1.000
_cell.angle_alpha   90.00
_cell.angle_beta   90.00
_cell.angle_gamma   90.00
#
_symmetry.space_group_name_H-M   'P 1'
#
loop_
_entity.id
_entity.type
_entity.pdbx_description
1 polymer ?
#
loop_
_entity_poly.entity_id
_entity_poly.type
_entity_poly.pdbx_seq_one_letter_code
_entity_poly.pdbx_strand_id
1 'polypeptide(L)'
;MNNLVGYGAEMLSRGLDKNSEFEADKIGVVLTARAGYNAYALPIVLQEIGHAGMNNQSDVRLMFKTHPHPNERLDKLAPGMEGFSGEGEMLDERFYRI
;
A
#
# COMPACT_ATOMS: atom_id res chain seq x y z
N MET A 1 27.82 6.20 -12.32
CA MET A 1 26.76 7.09 -12.85
C MET A 1 25.41 6.77 -12.18
N ASN A 2 25.32 6.65 -10.84
CA ASN A 2 24.07 6.25 -10.15
C ASN A 2 23.51 7.30 -9.18
N ASN A 3 24.17 8.44 -8.99
CA ASN A 3 23.77 9.40 -7.95
C ASN A 3 22.79 10.48 -8.46
N LEU A 4 22.73 10.74 -9.77
CA LEU A 4 21.87 11.79 -10.34
C LEU A 4 20.38 11.42 -10.36
N VAL A 5 20.04 10.14 -10.55
CA VAL A 5 18.65 9.66 -10.48
C VAL A 5 18.11 9.72 -9.05
N GLY A 6 18.97 9.42 -8.05
CA GLY A 6 18.61 9.46 -6.64
C GLY A 6 18.22 10.85 -6.14
N TYR A 7 18.99 11.89 -6.49
CA TYR A 7 18.69 13.26 -6.08
C TYR A 7 17.43 13.85 -6.75
N GLY A 8 17.19 13.53 -8.03
CA GLY A 8 15.98 13.97 -8.74
C GLY A 8 14.71 13.31 -8.16
N ALA A 9 14.75 12.00 -7.91
CA ALA A 9 13.65 11.28 -7.27
C ALA A 9 13.43 11.73 -5.82
N GLU A 10 14.50 11.98 -5.04
CA GLU A 10 14.39 12.53 -3.69
C GLU A 10 13.73 13.92 -3.65
N MET A 11 14.06 14.79 -4.61
CA MET A 11 13.48 16.13 -4.67
C MET A 11 11.99 16.11 -5.05
N LEU A 12 11.58 15.20 -5.95
CA LEU A 12 10.18 15.00 -6.33
C LEU A 12 9.37 14.22 -5.27
N SER A 13 10.04 13.43 -4.42
CA SER A 13 9.40 12.66 -3.34
C SER A 13 8.91 13.50 -2.16
N ARG A 14 9.25 14.79 -2.13
CA ARG A 14 8.81 15.72 -1.09
C ARG A 14 7.32 16.06 -1.25
N GLY A 15 6.48 15.31 -0.54
CA GLY A 15 5.29 15.85 0.11
C GLY A 15 3.98 15.79 -0.65
N LEU A 16 3.56 14.60 -1.11
CA LEU A 16 2.13 14.33 -1.10
C LEU A 16 1.70 14.22 0.38
N ASP A 17 0.62 14.91 0.74
CA ASP A 17 0.14 14.98 2.11
C ASP A 17 -0.09 13.56 2.64
N LYS A 18 0.59 13.19 3.73
CA LYS A 18 0.47 11.87 4.35
C LYS A 18 -0.99 11.56 4.73
N ASN A 19 -1.80 12.59 4.97
CA ASN A 19 -3.22 12.39 5.20
C ASN A 19 -3.96 11.87 3.96
N SER A 20 -3.54 12.27 2.76
CA SER A 20 -4.11 11.78 1.50
C SER A 20 -3.88 10.28 1.31
N GLU A 21 -2.78 9.72 1.83
CA GLU A 21 -2.51 8.28 1.78
C GLU A 21 -3.51 7.49 2.64
N PHE A 22 -3.85 7.98 3.83
CA PHE A 22 -4.84 7.31 4.69
C PHE A 22 -6.26 7.38 4.12
N GLU A 23 -6.60 8.47 3.43
CA GLU A 23 -7.87 8.59 2.71
C GLU A 23 -7.88 7.66 1.49
N ALA A 24 -6.78 7.63 0.74
CA ALA A 24 -6.61 6.73 -0.40
C ALA A 24 -6.74 5.26 -0.01
N ASP A 25 -6.22 4.85 1.15
CA ASP A 25 -6.39 3.49 1.68
C ASP A 25 -7.86 3.12 1.85
N LYS A 26 -8.64 3.99 2.50
CA LYS A 26 -10.06 3.76 2.77
C LYS A 26 -10.87 3.69 1.48
N ILE A 27 -10.67 4.65 0.58
CA ILE A 27 -11.35 4.67 -0.73
C ILE A 27 -10.92 3.46 -1.55
N GLY A 28 -9.64 3.12 -1.53
CA GLY A 28 -9.07 1.97 -2.22
C GLY A 28 -9.78 0.67 -1.85
N VAL A 29 -9.91 0.37 -0.55
CA VAL A 29 -10.63 -0.82 -0.05
C VAL A 29 -12.09 -0.83 -0.52
N VAL A 30 -12.79 0.30 -0.45
CA VAL A 30 -14.18 0.41 -0.93
C VAL A 30 -14.27 0.06 -2.41
N LEU A 31 -13.36 0.60 -3.23
CA LEU A 31 -13.37 0.39 -4.68
C LEU A 31 -13.01 -1.05 -5.05
N THR A 32 -11.99 -1.66 -4.44
CA THR A 32 -11.62 -3.06 -4.70
C THR A 32 -12.71 -4.02 -4.24
N ALA A 33 -13.27 -3.81 -3.05
CA ALA A 33 -14.38 -4.64 -2.55
C ALA A 33 -15.60 -4.56 -3.48
N ARG A 34 -16.01 -3.36 -3.90
CA ARG A 34 -17.10 -3.17 -4.87
C ARG A 34 -16.82 -3.79 -6.23
N ALA A 35 -15.55 -3.86 -6.62
CA ALA A 35 -15.14 -4.52 -7.86
C ALA A 35 -15.11 -6.05 -7.75
N GLY A 36 -15.45 -6.64 -6.59
CA GLY A 36 -15.49 -8.07 -6.34
C GLY A 36 -14.17 -8.67 -5.84
N TYR A 37 -13.17 -7.84 -5.52
CA TYR A 37 -11.93 -8.32 -4.90
C TYR A 37 -12.08 -8.48 -3.39
N ASN A 38 -11.22 -9.30 -2.80
CA ASN A 38 -11.11 -9.44 -1.36
C ASN A 38 -10.79 -8.09 -0.70
N ALA A 39 -11.63 -7.63 0.23
CA ALA A 39 -11.44 -6.35 0.91
C ALA A 39 -10.16 -6.30 1.77
N TYR A 40 -9.62 -7.45 2.17
CA TYR A 40 -8.39 -7.56 2.94
C TYR A 40 -7.12 -7.60 2.08
N ALA A 41 -7.24 -7.55 0.75
CA ALA A 41 -6.08 -7.59 -0.14
C ALA A 41 -5.09 -6.44 0.12
N LEU A 42 -5.57 -5.21 0.34
CA LEU A 42 -4.69 -4.07 0.66
C LEU A 42 -3.99 -4.25 2.02
N PRO A 43 -4.70 -4.55 3.14
CA PRO A 43 -4.06 -4.89 4.40
C PRO A 43 -2.96 -5.97 4.29
N ILE A 44 -3.21 -7.04 3.52
CA ILE A 44 -2.22 -8.10 3.29
C ILE A 44 -0.97 -7.55 2.61
N VAL A 45 -1.11 -6.80 1.52
CA VAL A 45 0.03 -6.19 0.81
C VAL A 45 0.81 -5.22 1.70
N LEU A 46 0.11 -4.43 2.53
CA LEU A 46 0.77 -3.53 3.49
C LEU A 46 1.61 -4.32 4.51
N GLN A 47 1.11 -5.45 5.01
CA GLN A 47 1.88 -6.34 5.91
C GLN A 47 3.10 -6.94 5.22
N GLU A 48 2.98 -7.37 3.96
CA GLU A 48 4.10 -7.91 3.18
C GLU A 48 5.18 -6.87 2.93
N ILE A 49 4.80 -5.65 2.56
CA ILE A 49 5.72 -4.52 2.39
C ILE A 49 6.45 -4.20 3.71
N GLY A 50 5.71 -4.22 4.83
CA GLY A 50 6.30 -4.03 6.16
C GLY A 50 7.38 -5.07 6.47
N HIS A 51 7.08 -6.35 6.22
CA HIS A 51 8.05 -7.44 6.38
C HIS A 51 9.26 -7.32 5.42
N ALA A 52 9.03 -6.98 4.15
CA ALA A 52 10.11 -6.78 3.19
C ALA A 52 11.07 -5.67 3.65
N GLY A 53 10.53 -4.58 4.22
CA GLY A 53 11.31 -3.50 4.77
C GLY A 53 12.18 -3.88 5.97
N MET A 54 11.78 -4.90 6.75
CA MET A 54 12.61 -5.44 7.83
C MET A 54 13.83 -6.22 7.28
N ASN A 55 13.64 -6.96 6.20
CA ASN A 55 14.67 -7.82 5.61
C ASN A 55 15.65 -7.04 4.70
N ASN A 56 15.15 -6.08 3.91
CA ASN A 56 15.98 -5.27 3.01
C ASN A 56 15.49 -3.82 2.91
N GLN A 57 15.92 -3.00 3.86
CA GLN A 57 15.55 -1.57 3.93
C GLN A 57 15.92 -0.76 2.69
N SER A 58 16.89 -1.21 1.88
CA SER A 58 17.30 -0.49 0.68
C SER A 58 16.25 -0.53 -0.44
N ASP A 59 15.50 -1.62 -0.55
CA ASP A 59 14.50 -1.85 -1.61
C ASP A 59 13.25 -0.96 -1.41
N VAL A 60 12.86 -0.71 -0.17
CA VAL A 60 11.67 0.08 0.19
C VAL A 60 11.98 1.54 0.52
N ARG A 61 13.26 1.94 0.49
CA ARG A 61 13.74 3.24 0.97
C ARG A 61 13.06 4.43 0.28
N LEU A 62 12.88 4.35 -1.04
CA LEU A 62 12.24 5.41 -1.81
C LEU A 62 10.74 5.47 -1.50
N MET A 63 10.10 4.31 -1.34
CA MET A 63 8.67 4.20 -1.05
C MET A 63 8.31 4.78 0.32
N PHE A 64 9.12 4.55 1.36
CA PHE A 64 8.88 5.13 2.68
C PHE A 64 9.25 6.61 2.79
N LYS A 65 9.91 7.18 1.76
CA LYS A 65 10.07 8.64 1.65
C LYS A 65 8.82 9.30 1.10
N THR A 66 8.07 8.63 0.22
CA THR A 66 6.84 9.15 -0.39
C THR A 66 5.57 8.77 0.37
N HIS A 67 5.53 7.59 0.99
CA HIS A 67 4.37 7.07 1.73
C HIS A 67 4.70 6.88 3.22
N PRO A 68 3.72 7.03 4.13
CA PRO A 68 3.86 6.61 5.53
C PRO A 68 4.22 5.13 5.65
N HIS A 69 4.77 4.76 6.81
CA HIS A 69 5.12 3.37 7.08
C HIS A 69 3.87 2.47 7.01
N PRO A 70 3.95 1.24 6.48
CA PRO A 70 2.78 0.36 6.34
C PRO A 70 2.02 0.12 7.64
N ASN A 71 2.72 -0.04 8.77
CA ASN A 71 2.07 -0.19 10.08
C ASN A 71 1.20 1.02 10.44
N GLU A 72 1.65 2.24 10.14
CA GLU A 72 0.87 3.46 10.39
C GLU A 72 -0.40 3.48 9.53
N ARG A 73 -0.29 3.04 8.26
CA ARG A 73 -1.45 2.89 7.36
C ARG A 73 -2.43 1.83 7.86
N LEU A 74 -1.94 0.68 8.30
CA LEU A 74 -2.75 -0.40 8.88
C LEU A 74 -3.52 0.09 10.12
N ASP A 75 -2.86 0.80 11.03
CA ASP A 75 -3.50 1.35 12.24
C ASP A 75 -4.61 2.35 11.90
N LYS A 76 -4.42 3.16 10.86
CA LYS A 76 -5.43 4.14 10.39
C LYS A 76 -6.57 3.50 9.61
N LEU A 77 -6.32 2.38 8.94
CA LEU A 77 -7.29 1.66 8.14
C LEU A 77 -8.17 0.74 9.00
N ALA A 78 -7.59 0.07 10.00
CA ALA A 78 -8.25 -0.97 10.79
C ALA A 78 -9.65 -0.61 11.32
N PRO A 79 -9.90 0.60 11.88
CA PRO A 79 -11.24 0.97 12.34
C PRO A 79 -12.30 1.02 11.23
N GLY A 80 -11.88 1.29 9.99
CA GLY A 80 -12.79 1.34 8.83
C GLY A 80 -13.05 -0.01 8.18
N MET A 81 -12.42 -1.08 8.67
CA MET A 81 -12.58 -2.44 8.13
C MET A 81 -13.80 -3.17 8.70
N GLU A 82 -14.42 -2.64 9.76
CA GLU A 82 -15.65 -3.21 10.32
C GLU A 82 -16.78 -3.20 9.27
N GLY A 83 -17.31 -4.39 8.94
CA GLY A 83 -18.37 -4.56 7.95
C GLY A 83 -17.91 -4.95 6.54
N PHE A 84 -16.60 -5.01 6.28
CA PHE A 84 -16.08 -5.64 5.07
C PHE A 84 -16.00 -7.17 5.23
N SER A 85 -16.28 -7.91 4.16
CA SER A 85 -16.08 -9.36 4.10
C SER A 85 -14.84 -9.72 3.28
N GLY A 86 -14.27 -10.89 3.56
CA GLY A 86 -13.19 -11.48 2.79
C GLY A 86 -13.67 -12.43 1.69
N GLU A 87 -14.93 -12.32 1.24
CA GLU A 87 -15.54 -13.24 0.27
C GLU A 87 -15.19 -12.93 -1.19
N GLY A 88 -14.66 -11.73 -1.46
CA GLY A 88 -14.16 -11.38 -2.80
C GLY A 88 -12.89 -12.17 -3.16
N GLU A 89 -12.61 -12.27 -4.46
CA GLU A 89 -11.46 -13.04 -4.97
C GLU A 89 -10.15 -12.29 -4.77
N MET A 90 -9.07 -13.04 -4.58
CA MET A 90 -7.71 -12.50 -4.66
C MET A 90 -7.30 -12.27 -6.12
N LEU A 91 -6.28 -11.43 -6.34
CA LEU A 91 -5.85 -11.03 -7.68
C LEU A 91 -5.45 -12.23 -8.54
N ASP A 92 -4.75 -13.20 -7.95
CA ASP A 92 -4.27 -14.42 -8.58
C ASP A 92 -5.37 -15.42 -8.92
N GLU A 93 -6.48 -15.41 -8.19
CA GLU A 93 -7.67 -16.20 -8.50
C GLU A 93 -8.49 -15.59 -9.64
N ARG A 94 -8.51 -14.26 -9.74
CA ARG A 94 -9.28 -13.54 -10.75
C ARG A 94 -8.58 -13.40 -12.11
N PHE A 95 -7.27 -13.20 -12.11
CA PHE A 95 -6.49 -13.15 -13.35
C PHE A 95 -6.18 -14.56 -13.84
N TYR A 96 -6.82 -14.97 -14.93
CA TYR A 96 -6.36 -16.12 -15.72
C TYR A 96 -4.89 -15.92 -16.10
N ARG A 97 -4.03 -16.85 -15.70
CA ARG A 97 -2.69 -16.97 -16.28
C ARG A 97 -2.85 -17.44 -17.73
N ILE A 98 -2.49 -16.58 -18.68
CA ILE A 98 -2.36 -16.92 -20.11
C ILE A 98 -1.03 -17.61 -20.32
#